data_AF-A0A6B1BMA6-F1
#
_entry.id   AF-A0A6B1BMA6-F1
#
_cell.length_a   1.000
_cell.length_b   1.000
_cell.length_c   1.000
_cell.angle_alpha   90.00
_cell.angle_beta   90.00
_cell.angle_gamma   90.00
#
_symmetry.space_group_name_H-M   'P 1'
#
loop_
_entity.id
_entity.type
_entity.pdbx_description
1 polymer ?
#
loop_
_entity_poly.entity_id
_entity_poly.type
_entity_poly.pdbx_seq_one_letter_code
_entity_poly.pdbx_strand_id
1 'polypeptide(L)'
;MAYPNLKQSIWLLVLLVLIGAGLGIPVAILGMIIDQPLHKSPYAIWPVTLVSFVLVVHYVLRRTDRTWSSWSDIMPIKAISWQLLLPLVVSILGLLIVSLELGKVMMSLAPTPEGVKDTLRGLVGKKTSYWLAFYGAVIQTPIIEEALFRGIIVGGLLAYWSKYQAAIWSAILFGIYHLNPAQFPVAFILGLVFAWWIIQTGSLLPCILGHALNNFLAITLARSGIPGFKNPKALIFLPWWVVVCAVLLAAIGLWWFYQIAKRDETEHLEAEVEPERHC
;
A
#
# COMPACT_ATOMS: atom_id res chain seq x y z
N MET A 1 18.44 6.15 19.09
CA MET A 1 18.58 6.60 17.66
C MET A 1 17.24 6.42 16.96
N ALA A 2 16.92 7.24 15.95
CA ALA A 2 15.69 7.02 15.17
C ALA A 2 15.68 5.63 14.53
N TYR A 3 14.54 4.97 14.46
CA TYR A 3 14.40 3.62 13.94
C TYR A 3 13.18 3.55 13.02
N PRO A 4 13.23 2.85 11.87
CA PRO A 4 14.39 2.20 11.26
C PRO A 4 15.20 3.12 10.32
N ASN A 5 16.52 2.89 10.22
CA ASN A 5 17.30 3.27 9.03
C ASN A 5 17.11 2.27 7.88
N LEU A 6 17.68 2.52 6.69
CA LEU A 6 17.47 1.67 5.51
C LEU A 6 17.79 0.18 5.72
N LYS A 7 18.91 -0.15 6.39
CA LYS A 7 19.27 -1.56 6.66
C LYS A 7 18.26 -2.21 7.61
N GLN A 8 17.80 -1.46 8.61
CA GLN A 8 16.78 -1.91 9.54
C GLN A 8 15.42 -2.06 8.84
N SER A 9 15.07 -1.19 7.89
CA SER A 9 13.85 -1.32 7.07
C SER A 9 13.87 -2.61 6.25
N ILE A 10 15.00 -2.95 5.62
CA ILE A 10 15.17 -4.23 4.91
C ILE A 10 15.01 -5.40 5.89
N TRP A 11 15.64 -5.31 7.07
CA TRP A 11 15.49 -6.33 8.10
C TRP A 11 14.04 -6.51 8.56
N LEU A 12 13.26 -5.44 8.70
CA LEU A 12 11.84 -5.53 9.05
C LEU A 12 11.03 -6.32 8.01
N LEU A 13 11.34 -6.14 6.71
CA LEU A 13 10.69 -6.92 5.65
C LEU A 13 11.08 -8.40 5.71
N VAL A 14 12.36 -8.69 5.92
CA VAL A 14 12.84 -10.06 6.10
C VAL A 14 12.18 -10.69 7.33
N LEU A 15 12.12 -9.98 8.44
CA LEU A 15 11.49 -10.43 9.68
C LEU A 15 9.99 -10.71 9.46
N LEU A 16 9.28 -9.85 8.74
CA LEU A 16 7.86 -10.06 8.41
C LEU A 16 7.66 -11.36 7.62
N VAL A 17 8.50 -11.60 6.60
CA VAL A 17 8.45 -12.83 5.80
C VAL A 17 8.79 -14.06 6.65
N LEU A 18 9.79 -13.99 7.51
CA LEU A 18 10.19 -15.10 8.39
C LEU A 18 9.11 -15.44 9.41
N ILE A 19 8.48 -14.43 10.03
CA ILE A 19 7.37 -14.65 10.96
C ILE A 19 6.18 -15.24 10.21
N GLY A 20 5.82 -14.70 9.04
CA GLY A 20 4.74 -15.23 8.21
C GLY A 20 4.97 -16.68 7.79
N ALA A 21 6.18 -17.02 7.35
CA ALA A 21 6.56 -18.39 7.02
C ALA A 21 6.49 -19.31 8.26
N GLY A 22 7.03 -18.85 9.40
CA GLY A 22 7.00 -19.58 10.67
C GLY A 22 5.58 -19.90 11.14
N LEU A 23 4.66 -18.93 11.07
CA LEU A 23 3.25 -19.12 11.39
C LEU A 23 2.51 -19.97 10.34
N GLY A 24 2.94 -19.90 9.07
CA GLY A 24 2.37 -20.68 7.97
C GLY A 24 2.70 -22.17 8.02
N ILE A 25 3.85 -22.57 8.60
CA ILE A 25 4.27 -23.98 8.68
C ILE A 25 3.27 -24.83 9.49
N PRO A 26 2.88 -24.47 10.73
CA PRO A 26 1.86 -25.22 11.47
C PRO A 26 0.52 -25.31 10.73
N VAL A 27 0.10 -24.24 10.04
CA VAL A 27 -1.12 -24.23 9.21
C VAL A 27 -1.00 -25.22 8.06
N ALA A 28 0.16 -25.29 7.40
CA ALA A 28 0.41 -26.23 6.32
C ALA A 28 0.41 -27.68 6.83
N ILE A 29 1.08 -27.96 7.96
CA ILE A 29 1.11 -29.29 8.60
C ILE A 29 -0.31 -29.73 8.99
N LEU A 30 -1.08 -28.85 9.65
CA LEU A 30 -2.47 -29.15 9.99
C LEU A 30 -3.29 -29.45 8.75
N GLY A 31 -3.12 -28.67 7.68
CA GLY A 31 -3.77 -28.91 6.39
C GLY A 31 -3.45 -30.29 5.82
N MET A 32 -2.21 -30.76 5.92
CA MET A 32 -1.83 -32.11 5.50
C MET A 32 -2.51 -33.20 6.34
N ILE A 33 -2.63 -33.00 7.66
CA ILE A 33 -3.26 -33.96 8.57
C ILE A 33 -4.76 -34.14 8.26
N ILE A 34 -5.46 -33.07 7.88
CA ILE A 34 -6.90 -33.09 7.60
C ILE A 34 -7.24 -33.19 6.10
N ASP A 35 -6.24 -33.41 5.26
CA ASP A 35 -6.35 -33.45 3.78
C ASP A 35 -7.05 -32.21 3.19
N GLN A 36 -6.69 -31.02 3.69
CA GLN A 36 -7.19 -29.73 3.19
C GLN A 36 -6.02 -28.76 2.95
N PRO A 37 -6.02 -28.01 1.83
CA PRO A 37 -4.94 -27.05 1.52
C PRO A 37 -5.09 -25.75 2.32
N LEU A 38 -5.08 -25.83 3.66
CA LEU A 38 -5.30 -24.68 4.56
C LEU A 38 -4.31 -23.53 4.31
N HIS A 39 -3.05 -23.83 4.00
CA HIS A 39 -2.03 -22.80 3.71
C HIS A 39 -2.33 -21.97 2.44
N LYS A 40 -3.25 -22.44 1.58
CA LYS A 40 -3.75 -21.69 0.41
C LYS A 40 -5.10 -21.01 0.68
N SER A 41 -5.70 -21.29 1.83
CA SER A 41 -7.02 -20.79 2.20
C SER A 41 -6.92 -19.33 2.63
N PRO A 42 -7.79 -18.44 2.11
CA PRO A 42 -7.85 -17.05 2.58
C PRO A 42 -8.20 -16.98 4.08
N TYR A 43 -8.92 -17.97 4.62
CA TYR A 43 -9.24 -18.06 6.06
C TYR A 43 -8.01 -18.29 6.93
N ALA A 44 -6.89 -18.77 6.38
CA ALA A 44 -5.64 -18.95 7.11
C ALA A 44 -4.62 -17.85 6.78
N ILE A 45 -4.52 -17.45 5.51
CA ILE A 45 -3.54 -16.44 5.09
C ILE A 45 -3.83 -15.08 5.72
N TRP A 46 -5.09 -14.60 5.72
CA TRP A 46 -5.40 -13.28 6.27
C TRP A 46 -5.10 -13.16 7.78
N PRO A 47 -5.44 -14.15 8.64
CA PRO A 47 -5.00 -14.12 10.03
C PRO A 47 -3.48 -14.22 10.19
N VAL A 48 -2.80 -15.07 9.42
CA VAL A 48 -1.33 -15.20 9.49
C VAL A 48 -0.65 -13.89 9.16
N THR A 49 -1.08 -13.18 8.11
CA THR A 49 -0.49 -11.88 7.75
C THR A 49 -0.76 -10.81 8.81
N LEU A 50 -1.96 -10.76 9.37
CA LEU A 50 -2.30 -9.84 10.46
C LEU A 50 -1.44 -10.09 11.71
N VAL A 51 -1.36 -11.34 12.16
CA VAL A 51 -0.53 -11.71 13.33
C VAL A 51 0.95 -11.41 13.05
N SER A 52 1.44 -11.70 11.85
CA SER A 52 2.83 -11.40 11.47
C SER A 52 3.11 -9.90 11.55
N PHE A 53 2.20 -9.06 11.04
CA PHE A 53 2.33 -7.62 11.12
C PHE A 53 2.32 -7.12 12.58
N VAL A 54 1.37 -7.59 13.40
CA VAL A 54 1.29 -7.21 14.83
C VAL A 54 2.58 -7.56 15.57
N LEU A 55 3.17 -8.74 15.30
CA LEU A 55 4.44 -9.14 15.91
C LEU A 55 5.62 -8.26 15.45
N VAL A 56 5.65 -7.84 14.17
CA VAL A 56 6.65 -6.89 13.67
C VAL A 56 6.48 -5.52 14.32
N VAL A 57 5.26 -5.01 14.44
CA VAL A 57 4.99 -3.74 15.14
C VAL A 57 5.42 -3.82 16.60
N HIS A 58 5.08 -4.90 17.29
CA HIS A 58 5.53 -5.14 18.67
C HIS A 58 7.06 -5.17 18.78
N TYR A 59 7.74 -5.80 17.82
CA TYR A 59 9.20 -5.79 17.75
C TYR A 59 9.77 -4.37 17.56
N VAL A 60 9.16 -3.57 16.68
CA VAL A 60 9.55 -2.18 16.42
C VAL A 60 9.40 -1.33 17.69
N LEU A 61 8.25 -1.41 18.37
CA LEU A 61 7.97 -0.65 19.60
C LEU A 61 8.94 -0.97 20.74
N ARG A 62 9.50 -2.20 20.77
CA ARG A 62 10.52 -2.59 21.75
C ARG A 62 11.93 -2.11 21.41
N ARG A 63 12.17 -1.62 20.20
CA ARG A 63 13.48 -1.19 19.70
C ARG A 63 13.63 0.33 19.66
N THR A 64 12.55 1.10 19.77
CA THR A 64 12.54 2.56 19.71
C THR A 64 12.77 3.17 21.10
N ASP A 65 13.74 4.10 21.21
CA ASP A 65 14.13 4.75 22.46
C ASP A 65 13.13 5.85 22.91
N ARG A 66 11.86 5.48 23.16
CA ARG A 66 10.73 6.38 23.53
C ARG A 66 10.14 7.26 22.42
N THR A 67 10.76 7.38 21.24
CA THR A 67 10.17 8.17 20.13
C THR A 67 8.85 7.59 19.65
N TRP A 68 8.74 6.27 19.56
CA TRP A 68 7.48 5.57 19.33
C TRP A 68 7.17 4.75 20.57
N SER A 69 6.14 5.17 21.28
CA SER A 69 5.69 4.57 22.54
C SER A 69 4.33 3.90 22.38
N SER A 70 3.62 4.21 21.29
CA SER A 70 2.24 3.82 21.07
C SER A 70 1.93 3.51 19.60
N TRP A 71 0.81 2.83 19.37
CA TRP A 71 0.30 2.55 18.02
C TRP A 71 -0.02 3.82 17.23
N SER A 72 -0.39 4.93 17.90
CA SER A 72 -0.66 6.21 17.24
C SER A 72 0.59 6.88 16.67
N ASP A 73 1.78 6.59 17.23
CA ASP A 73 3.05 7.10 16.69
C ASP A 73 3.40 6.41 15.36
N ILE A 74 3.05 5.13 15.27
CA ILE A 74 3.23 4.30 14.06
C ILE A 74 2.12 4.58 13.05
N MET A 75 0.90 4.79 13.52
CA MET A 75 -0.27 5.03 12.71
C MET A 75 -0.85 6.43 12.98
N PRO A 76 -0.20 7.50 12.49
CA PRO A 76 -0.73 8.85 12.65
C PRO A 76 -1.97 8.99 11.77
N ILE A 77 -3.14 8.65 12.32
CA ILE A 77 -4.44 8.88 11.68
C ILE A 77 -4.98 10.20 12.21
N LYS A 78 -4.70 11.26 11.47
CA LYS A 78 -5.21 12.61 11.75
C LYS A 78 -6.39 12.90 10.84
N ALA A 79 -7.35 13.68 11.34
CA ALA A 79 -8.41 14.23 10.51
C ALA A 79 -7.79 15.03 9.35
N ILE A 80 -8.40 14.91 8.17
CA ILE A 80 -8.00 15.62 6.96
C ILE A 80 -9.19 16.42 6.44
N SER A 81 -8.94 17.50 5.71
CA SER A 81 -10.00 18.22 5.02
C SER A 81 -10.73 17.28 4.05
N TRP A 82 -12.06 17.29 4.09
CA TRP A 82 -12.90 16.52 3.17
C TRP A 82 -12.66 16.94 1.69
N GLN A 83 -12.11 18.15 1.47
CA GLN A 83 -11.75 18.66 0.16
C GLN A 83 -10.60 17.86 -0.49
N LEU A 84 -9.84 17.08 0.29
CA LEU A 84 -8.80 16.18 -0.23
C LEU A 84 -9.37 14.90 -0.85
N LEU A 85 -10.63 14.55 -0.58
CA LEU A 85 -11.22 13.27 -1.03
C LEU A 85 -11.38 13.20 -2.56
N LEU A 86 -11.89 14.28 -3.18
CA LEU A 86 -12.07 14.31 -4.63
C LEU A 86 -10.75 14.27 -5.41
N PRO A 87 -9.73 15.11 -5.13
CA PRO A 87 -8.44 15.00 -5.81
C PRO A 87 -7.73 13.67 -5.55
N LEU A 88 -7.91 13.06 -4.37
CA LEU A 88 -7.46 11.69 -4.11
C LEU A 88 -8.11 10.71 -5.08
N VAL A 89 -9.44 10.72 -5.21
CA VAL A 89 -10.18 9.84 -6.13
C VAL A 89 -9.71 10.06 -7.58
N VAL A 90 -9.61 11.32 -8.02
CA VAL A 90 -9.14 11.67 -9.37
C VAL A 90 -7.73 11.12 -9.62
N SER A 91 -6.83 11.27 -8.65
CA SER A 91 -5.46 10.74 -8.71
C SER A 91 -5.47 9.23 -8.91
N ILE A 92 -6.24 8.50 -8.09
CA ILE A 92 -6.30 7.04 -8.14
C ILE A 92 -6.94 6.54 -9.44
N LEU A 93 -7.97 7.20 -9.96
CA LEU A 93 -8.58 6.81 -11.23
C LEU A 93 -7.59 6.91 -12.41
N GLY A 94 -6.81 8.00 -12.48
CA GLY A 94 -5.76 8.15 -13.48
C GLY A 94 -4.65 7.10 -13.30
N LEU A 95 -4.16 6.95 -12.06
CA LEU A 95 -3.09 6.00 -11.72
C LEU A 95 -3.50 4.55 -11.97
N LEU A 96 -4.76 4.19 -11.74
CA LEU A 96 -5.28 2.84 -11.99
C LEU A 96 -5.14 2.47 -13.46
N ILE A 97 -5.57 3.34 -14.38
CA ILE A 97 -5.49 3.07 -15.82
C ILE A 97 -4.03 2.94 -16.26
N VAL A 98 -3.16 3.86 -15.80
CA VAL A 98 -1.71 3.80 -16.08
C VAL A 98 -1.11 2.49 -15.55
N SER A 99 -1.49 2.09 -14.33
CA SER A 99 -1.02 0.87 -13.68
C SER A 99 -1.45 -0.39 -14.41
N LEU A 100 -2.66 -0.41 -14.97
CA LEU A 100 -3.18 -1.53 -15.75
C LEU A 100 -2.41 -1.72 -17.06
N GLU A 101 -2.13 -0.64 -17.79
CA GLU A 101 -1.32 -0.71 -19.02
C GLU A 101 0.13 -1.07 -18.73
N LEU A 102 0.72 -0.44 -17.71
CA LEU A 102 2.09 -0.75 -17.28
C LEU A 102 2.21 -2.20 -16.82
N GLY A 103 1.24 -2.70 -16.05
CA GLY A 103 1.19 -4.10 -15.62
C GLY A 103 1.14 -5.08 -16.79
N LYS A 104 0.42 -4.75 -17.87
CA LYS A 104 0.40 -5.55 -19.12
C LYS A 104 1.77 -5.58 -19.81
N VAL A 105 2.44 -4.43 -19.94
CA VAL A 105 3.81 -4.35 -20.48
C VAL A 105 4.76 -5.18 -19.62
N MET A 106 4.71 -5.02 -18.30
CA MET A 106 5.62 -5.71 -17.40
C MET A 106 5.37 -7.22 -17.38
N MET A 107 4.12 -7.67 -17.55
CA MET A 107 3.79 -9.09 -17.66
C MET A 107 4.35 -9.73 -18.93
N SER A 108 4.55 -8.98 -20.03
CA SER A 108 5.19 -9.51 -21.24
C SER A 108 6.72 -9.61 -21.09
N LEU A 109 7.33 -8.76 -20.27
CA LEU A 109 8.77 -8.76 -20.02
C LEU A 109 9.20 -9.76 -18.93
N ALA A 110 8.46 -9.80 -17.83
CA ALA A 110 8.78 -10.62 -16.66
C ALA A 110 7.48 -11.18 -16.06
N PRO A 111 6.99 -12.34 -16.55
CA PRO A 111 5.73 -12.91 -16.09
C PRO A 111 5.72 -13.16 -14.58
N THR A 112 4.55 -12.98 -13.95
CA THR A 112 4.38 -13.28 -12.52
C THR A 112 4.72 -14.75 -12.23
N PRO A 113 5.55 -15.04 -11.21
CA PRO A 113 5.86 -16.41 -10.79
C PRO A 113 4.59 -17.20 -10.43
N GLU A 114 4.55 -18.50 -10.73
CA GLU A 114 3.33 -19.29 -10.53
C GLU A 114 2.90 -19.38 -9.06
N GLY A 115 3.85 -19.48 -8.13
CA GLY A 115 3.55 -19.44 -6.69
C GLY A 115 2.84 -18.16 -6.26
N VAL A 116 3.22 -17.00 -6.82
CA VAL A 116 2.55 -15.72 -6.55
C VAL A 116 1.15 -15.71 -7.18
N LYS A 117 1.00 -16.20 -8.42
CA LYS A 117 -0.32 -16.31 -9.06
C LYS A 117 -1.27 -17.21 -8.27
N ASP A 118 -0.79 -18.34 -7.75
CA ASP A 118 -1.60 -19.27 -6.99
C ASP A 118 -2.07 -18.67 -5.67
N THR A 119 -1.18 -17.97 -4.94
CA THR A 119 -1.57 -17.21 -3.75
C THR A 119 -2.61 -16.14 -4.10
N LEU A 120 -2.38 -15.33 -5.14
CA LEU A 120 -3.35 -14.31 -5.57
C LEU A 120 -4.70 -14.92 -5.95
N ARG A 121 -4.72 -16.04 -6.68
CA ARG A 121 -5.96 -16.76 -7.02
C ARG A 121 -6.69 -17.29 -5.78
N GLY A 122 -5.96 -17.77 -4.77
CA GLY A 122 -6.54 -18.22 -3.49
C GLY A 122 -7.09 -17.07 -2.64
N LEU A 123 -6.48 -15.89 -2.71
CA LEU A 123 -6.89 -14.73 -1.91
C LEU A 123 -8.04 -13.93 -2.53
N VAL A 124 -7.96 -13.63 -3.83
CA VAL A 124 -8.88 -12.71 -4.50
C VAL A 124 -9.54 -13.28 -5.76
N GLY A 125 -9.23 -14.53 -6.10
CA GLY A 125 -9.79 -15.19 -7.28
C GLY A 125 -11.29 -15.46 -7.17
N LYS A 126 -11.89 -15.90 -8.28
CA LYS A 126 -13.33 -16.11 -8.41
C LYS A 126 -13.92 -17.14 -7.44
N LYS A 127 -13.11 -18.13 -7.04
CA LYS A 127 -13.51 -19.16 -6.07
C LYS A 127 -13.60 -18.63 -4.63
N THR A 128 -12.97 -17.48 -4.35
CA THR A 128 -13.01 -16.85 -3.03
C THR A 128 -14.21 -15.93 -2.92
N SER A 129 -14.90 -15.98 -1.78
CA SER A 129 -16.01 -15.07 -1.47
C SER A 129 -15.61 -13.62 -1.73
N TYR A 130 -16.48 -12.87 -2.41
CA TYR A 130 -16.22 -11.47 -2.71
C TYR A 130 -15.99 -10.66 -1.43
N TRP A 131 -16.81 -10.87 -0.40
CA TRP A 131 -16.70 -10.16 0.87
C TRP A 131 -15.40 -10.47 1.62
N LEU A 132 -14.92 -11.72 1.54
CA LEU A 132 -13.65 -12.11 2.14
C LEU A 132 -12.46 -11.49 1.39
N ALA A 133 -12.50 -11.49 0.05
CA ALA A 133 -11.51 -10.84 -0.77
C ALA A 133 -11.50 -9.31 -0.55
N PHE A 134 -12.69 -8.71 -0.43
CA PHE A 134 -12.87 -7.29 -0.11
C PHE A 134 -12.26 -6.95 1.25
N TYR A 135 -12.64 -7.67 2.31
CA TYR A 135 -12.07 -7.45 3.64
C TYR A 135 -10.54 -7.53 3.62
N GLY A 136 -9.99 -8.62 3.07
CA GLY A 136 -8.54 -8.84 3.06
C GLY A 136 -7.79 -7.80 2.25
N ALA A 137 -8.18 -7.58 1.00
CA ALA A 137 -7.37 -6.78 0.07
C ALA A 137 -7.76 -5.29 0.01
N VAL A 138 -8.97 -4.90 0.42
CA VAL A 138 -9.44 -3.50 0.40
C VAL A 138 -9.34 -2.85 1.78
N ILE A 139 -9.44 -3.63 2.86
CA ILE A 139 -9.37 -3.09 4.22
C ILE A 139 -8.06 -3.48 4.89
N GLN A 140 -7.84 -4.79 5.09
CA GLN A 140 -6.72 -5.27 5.90
C GLN A 140 -5.36 -4.94 5.25
N THR A 141 -5.17 -5.26 3.97
CA THR A 141 -3.91 -5.03 3.25
C THR A 141 -3.52 -3.55 3.24
N PRO A 142 -4.37 -2.59 2.83
CA PRO A 142 -4.02 -1.17 2.89
C PRO A 142 -3.63 -0.69 4.28
N ILE A 143 -4.35 -1.10 5.33
CA ILE A 143 -4.02 -0.69 6.70
C ILE A 143 -2.63 -1.21 7.09
N ILE A 144 -2.37 -2.50 6.88
CA ILE A 144 -1.10 -3.15 7.24
C ILE A 144 0.06 -2.55 6.45
N GLU A 145 -0.08 -2.46 5.12
CA GLU A 145 1.00 -2.01 4.25
C GLU A 145 1.26 -0.51 4.43
N GLU A 146 0.24 0.33 4.52
CA GLU A 146 0.47 1.76 4.77
C GLU A 146 1.07 2.02 6.15
N ALA A 147 0.66 1.29 7.19
CA ALA A 147 1.28 1.41 8.50
C ALA A 147 2.76 0.98 8.47
N LEU A 148 3.11 -0.11 7.79
CA LEU A 148 4.51 -0.56 7.67
C LEU A 148 5.35 0.40 6.82
N PHE A 149 4.89 0.76 5.64
CA PHE A 149 5.72 1.51 4.69
C PHE A 149 5.69 3.01 4.97
N ARG A 150 4.52 3.60 5.26
CA ARG A 150 4.36 5.06 5.40
C ARG A 150 4.49 5.47 6.86
N GLY A 151 3.91 4.69 7.76
CA GLY A 151 4.07 4.90 9.21
C GLY A 151 5.50 4.62 9.66
N ILE A 152 5.94 3.37 9.52
CA ILE A 152 7.23 2.92 10.06
C ILE A 152 8.40 3.31 9.16
N ILE A 153 8.42 2.85 7.90
CA ILE A 153 9.62 3.00 7.06
C ILE A 153 9.85 4.47 6.67
N VAL A 154 8.88 5.19 6.12
CA VAL A 154 9.04 6.63 5.83
C VAL A 154 9.32 7.41 7.11
N GLY A 155 8.56 7.19 8.18
CA GLY A 155 8.75 7.87 9.46
C GLY A 155 10.18 7.73 10.02
N GLY A 156 10.75 6.52 9.98
CA GLY A 156 12.14 6.28 10.39
C GLY A 156 13.17 6.86 9.43
N LEU A 157 12.97 6.72 8.12
CA LEU A 157 13.92 7.20 7.11
C LEU A 157 14.04 8.72 7.07
N LEU A 158 12.99 9.46 7.45
CA LEU A 158 13.04 10.93 7.54
C LEU A 158 14.06 11.45 8.55
N ALA A 159 14.49 10.64 9.51
CA ALA A 159 15.56 11.00 10.43
C ALA A 159 16.97 10.87 9.83
N TYR A 160 17.10 10.23 8.67
CA TYR A 160 18.38 9.90 8.03
C TYR A 160 18.53 10.47 6.61
N TRP A 161 17.41 10.83 5.98
CA TRP A 161 17.34 11.15 4.57
C TRP A 161 16.38 12.32 4.33
N SER A 162 16.54 13.00 3.18
CA SER A 162 15.56 13.99 2.73
C SER A 162 14.18 13.37 2.46
N LYS A 163 13.13 14.19 2.48
CA LYS A 163 11.75 13.79 2.13
C LYS A 163 11.68 12.97 0.83
N TYR A 164 12.40 13.40 -0.21
CA TYR A 164 12.45 12.71 -1.50
C TYR A 164 13.13 11.34 -1.43
N GLN A 165 14.27 11.27 -0.74
CA GLN A 165 15.01 10.02 -0.58
C GLN A 165 14.23 9.00 0.27
N ALA A 166 13.59 9.45 1.36
CA ALA A 166 12.74 8.60 2.19
C ALA A 166 11.57 8.01 1.38
N ALA A 167 10.91 8.84 0.55
CA ALA A 167 9.84 8.40 -0.33
C ALA A 167 10.31 7.37 -1.37
N ILE A 168 11.46 7.63 -2.04
CA ILE A 168 12.03 6.73 -3.04
C ILE A 168 12.40 5.38 -2.41
N TRP A 169 13.12 5.38 -1.29
CA TRP A 169 13.52 4.14 -0.64
C TRP A 169 12.32 3.33 -0.13
N SER A 170 11.32 4.00 0.46
CA SER A 170 10.09 3.32 0.86
C SER A 170 9.36 2.72 -0.33
N ALA A 171 9.28 3.43 -1.46
CA ALA A 171 8.61 2.94 -2.67
C ALA A 171 9.35 1.75 -3.30
N ILE A 172 10.69 1.75 -3.30
CA ILE A 172 11.51 0.61 -3.76
C ILE A 172 11.23 -0.60 -2.89
N LEU A 173 11.28 -0.43 -1.57
CA LEU A 173 11.02 -1.50 -0.61
C LEU A 173 9.60 -2.06 -0.76
N PHE A 174 8.61 -1.19 -0.97
CA PHE A 174 7.22 -1.58 -1.24
C PHE A 174 7.09 -2.40 -2.53
N GLY A 175 7.76 -1.99 -3.61
CA GLY A 175 7.79 -2.75 -4.86
C GLY A 175 8.43 -4.14 -4.69
N ILE A 176 9.59 -4.22 -4.00
CA ILE A 176 10.31 -5.49 -3.78
C ILE A 176 9.49 -6.44 -2.92
N TYR A 177 8.78 -5.93 -1.90
CA TYR A 177 7.97 -6.71 -0.97
C TYR A 177 6.92 -7.60 -1.67
N HIS A 178 6.45 -7.21 -2.86
CA HIS A 178 5.48 -7.98 -3.62
C HIS A 178 6.04 -9.25 -4.29
N LEU A 179 7.38 -9.40 -4.35
CA LEU A 179 8.06 -10.56 -4.95
C LEU A 179 7.57 -10.90 -6.38
N ASN A 180 7.08 -9.90 -7.09
CA ASN A 180 6.48 -10.02 -8.41
C ASN A 180 7.07 -8.96 -9.33
N PRO A 181 8.03 -9.31 -10.20
CA PRO A 181 8.67 -8.36 -11.11
C PRO A 181 7.67 -7.60 -11.99
N ALA A 182 6.57 -8.24 -12.40
CA ALA A 182 5.52 -7.59 -13.19
C ALA A 182 4.82 -6.46 -12.42
N GLN A 183 4.70 -6.60 -11.10
CA GLN A 183 4.01 -5.66 -10.22
C GLN A 183 4.96 -4.60 -9.65
N PHE A 184 6.28 -4.83 -9.67
CA PHE A 184 7.26 -3.92 -9.07
C PHE A 184 7.11 -2.48 -9.56
N PRO A 185 7.05 -2.16 -10.88
CA PRO A 185 6.94 -0.76 -11.33
C PRO A 185 5.61 -0.11 -10.93
N VAL A 186 4.53 -0.88 -10.95
CA VAL A 186 3.20 -0.41 -10.53
C VAL A 186 3.20 -0.09 -9.04
N ALA A 187 3.69 -1.01 -8.22
CA ALA A 187 3.81 -0.84 -6.78
C ALA A 187 4.76 0.32 -6.45
N PHE A 188 5.87 0.48 -7.17
CA PHE A 188 6.80 1.61 -6.98
C PHE A 188 6.12 2.96 -7.22
N ILE A 189 5.34 3.13 -8.29
CA ILE A 189 4.65 4.39 -8.60
C ILE A 189 3.61 4.73 -7.52
N LEU A 190 2.75 3.79 -7.15
CA LEU A 190 1.79 3.97 -6.04
C LEU A 190 2.52 4.20 -4.72
N GLY A 191 3.62 3.47 -4.53
CA GLY A 191 4.68 3.63 -3.54
C GLY A 191 5.00 5.09 -3.25
N LEU A 192 5.48 5.76 -4.30
CA LEU A 192 5.88 7.16 -4.30
C LEU A 192 4.71 8.10 -3.99
N VAL A 193 3.55 7.87 -4.60
CA VAL A 193 2.37 8.74 -4.40
C VAL A 193 1.91 8.71 -2.94
N PHE A 194 1.78 7.54 -2.33
CA PHE A 194 1.33 7.45 -0.94
C PHE A 194 2.41 7.94 0.03
N ALA A 195 3.69 7.67 -0.25
CA ALA A 195 4.78 8.26 0.54
C ALA A 195 4.76 9.80 0.48
N TRP A 196 4.47 10.36 -0.69
CA TRP A 196 4.30 11.79 -0.86
C TRP A 196 3.07 12.31 -0.09
N TRP A 197 1.91 11.64 -0.14
CA TRP A 197 0.72 12.06 0.61
C TRP A 197 0.93 12.11 2.12
N ILE A 198 1.58 11.12 2.74
CA ILE A 198 1.87 11.21 4.19
C ILE A 198 2.86 12.32 4.48
N ILE A 199 3.84 12.58 3.61
CA ILE A 199 4.79 13.69 3.79
C ILE A 199 4.08 15.05 3.71
N GLN A 200 3.05 15.17 2.88
CA GLN A 200 2.28 16.41 2.74
C GLN A 200 1.25 16.61 3.86
N THR A 201 0.64 15.54 4.37
CA THR A 201 -0.50 15.65 5.29
C THR A 201 -0.17 15.28 6.73
N GLY A 202 0.96 14.61 6.97
CA GLY A 202 1.29 14.01 8.26
C GLY A 202 0.26 12.96 8.73
N SER A 203 -0.62 12.48 7.83
CA SER A 203 -1.69 11.53 8.11
C SER A 203 -1.58 10.30 7.22
N LEU A 204 -1.80 9.11 7.78
CA LEU A 204 -1.93 7.87 7.00
C LEU A 204 -3.27 7.76 6.27
N LEU A 205 -4.27 8.55 6.68
CA LEU A 205 -5.64 8.39 6.17
C LEU A 205 -5.74 8.52 4.64
N PRO A 206 -5.12 9.53 3.97
CA PRO A 206 -5.13 9.59 2.51
C PRO A 206 -4.48 8.37 1.85
N CYS A 207 -3.38 7.87 2.44
CA CYS A 207 -2.64 6.71 1.93
C CYS A 207 -3.51 5.46 1.98
N ILE A 208 -4.14 5.21 3.14
CA ILE A 208 -5.03 4.06 3.35
C ILE A 208 -6.23 4.15 2.41
N LEU A 209 -6.87 5.31 2.30
CA LEU A 209 -8.05 5.49 1.44
C LEU A 209 -7.72 5.32 -0.04
N GLY A 210 -6.63 5.90 -0.53
CA GLY A 210 -6.27 5.75 -1.94
C GLY A 210 -5.79 4.35 -2.29
N HIS A 211 -5.06 3.69 -1.39
CA HIS A 211 -4.70 2.29 -1.57
C HIS A 211 -5.94 1.38 -1.54
N ALA A 212 -6.85 1.57 -0.58
CA ALA A 212 -8.12 0.86 -0.53
C ALA A 212 -8.94 1.07 -1.81
N LEU A 213 -9.05 2.32 -2.29
CA LEU A 213 -9.74 2.63 -3.54
C LEU A 213 -9.10 1.92 -4.74
N ASN A 214 -7.76 1.96 -4.85
CA ASN A 214 -7.03 1.25 -5.90
C ASN A 214 -7.33 -0.26 -5.88
N ASN A 215 -7.25 -0.89 -4.71
CA ASN A 215 -7.48 -2.33 -4.57
C ASN A 215 -8.95 -2.70 -4.81
N PHE A 216 -9.89 -1.88 -4.34
CA PHE A 216 -11.31 -2.05 -4.58
C PHE A 216 -11.62 -2.05 -6.09
N LEU A 217 -11.11 -1.04 -6.81
CA LEU A 217 -11.30 -0.94 -8.25
C LEU A 217 -10.63 -2.10 -8.97
N ALA A 218 -9.40 -2.46 -8.61
CA ALA A 218 -8.67 -3.58 -9.21
C ALA A 218 -9.41 -4.92 -9.06
N ILE A 219 -9.90 -5.24 -7.86
CA ILE A 219 -10.62 -6.50 -7.59
C ILE A 219 -11.97 -6.50 -8.29
N THR A 220 -12.69 -5.38 -8.25
CA THR A 220 -13.99 -5.25 -8.92
C THR A 220 -13.84 -5.43 -10.42
N LEU A 221 -12.86 -4.77 -11.05
CA LEU A 221 -12.56 -4.92 -12.48
C LEU A 221 -12.14 -6.35 -12.82
N ALA A 222 -11.25 -6.96 -12.04
CA ALA A 222 -10.83 -8.35 -12.25
C ALA A 222 -11.98 -9.37 -12.17
N ARG A 223 -13.04 -9.04 -11.42
CA ARG A 223 -14.23 -9.90 -11.24
C ARG A 223 -15.43 -9.51 -12.10
N SER A 224 -15.44 -8.32 -12.70
CA SER A 224 -16.54 -7.76 -13.51
C SER A 224 -16.93 -8.60 -14.74
N GLY A 225 -16.05 -9.49 -15.20
CA GLY A 225 -16.28 -10.31 -16.38
C GLY A 225 -15.98 -9.61 -17.70
N ILE A 226 -15.55 -8.34 -17.68
CA ILE A 226 -15.13 -7.58 -18.86
C ILE A 226 -13.91 -8.28 -19.49
N PRO A 227 -13.96 -8.71 -20.76
CA PRO A 227 -12.92 -9.55 -21.38
C PRO A 227 -11.49 -9.03 -21.24
N GLY A 228 -11.28 -7.72 -21.40
CA GLY A 228 -9.96 -7.08 -21.26
C GLY A 228 -9.35 -7.16 -19.84
N PHE A 229 -10.19 -7.31 -18.81
CA PHE A 229 -9.78 -7.48 -17.41
C PHE A 229 -9.85 -8.93 -16.93
N LYS A 230 -10.58 -9.78 -17.66
CA LYS A 230 -10.82 -11.20 -17.33
C LYS A 230 -9.67 -12.11 -17.77
N ASN A 231 -8.90 -11.73 -18.80
CA ASN A 231 -7.89 -12.59 -19.39
C ASN A 231 -6.59 -11.82 -19.70
N PRO A 232 -5.62 -11.77 -18.76
CA PRO A 232 -4.38 -11.02 -18.95
C PRO A 232 -3.52 -11.54 -20.11
N LYS A 233 -3.78 -12.76 -20.60
CA LYS A 233 -3.14 -13.31 -21.81
C LYS A 233 -3.53 -12.58 -23.10
N ALA A 234 -4.63 -11.84 -23.11
CA ALA A 234 -5.07 -11.16 -24.32
C ALA A 234 -4.20 -9.94 -24.66
N LEU A 235 -3.38 -9.42 -23.71
CA LEU A 235 -2.52 -8.24 -23.88
C LEU A 235 -3.16 -7.15 -24.76
N ILE A 236 -4.46 -6.90 -24.55
CA ILE A 236 -5.19 -5.89 -25.30
C ILE A 236 -4.91 -4.57 -24.61
N PHE A 237 -4.08 -3.75 -25.24
CA PHE A 237 -3.76 -2.42 -24.78
C PHE A 237 -4.91 -1.45 -25.07
N LEU A 238 -5.10 -0.49 -24.17
CA LEU A 238 -6.00 0.62 -24.46
C LEU A 238 -5.40 1.51 -25.56
N PRO A 239 -6.24 2.24 -26.32
CA PRO A 239 -5.73 3.26 -27.25
C PRO A 239 -4.79 4.24 -26.53
N TRP A 240 -3.70 4.63 -27.18
CA TRP A 240 -2.66 5.49 -26.57
C TRP A 240 -3.23 6.81 -26.00
N TRP A 241 -4.25 7.37 -26.62
CA TRP A 241 -4.89 8.61 -26.16
C TRP A 241 -5.60 8.43 -24.82
N VAL A 242 -6.15 7.25 -24.52
CA VAL A 242 -6.73 6.93 -23.20
C VAL A 242 -5.65 6.96 -22.13
N VAL A 243 -4.47 6.43 -22.45
CA VAL A 243 -3.32 6.42 -21.54
C VAL A 243 -2.84 7.85 -21.27
N VAL A 244 -2.76 8.68 -22.30
CA VAL A 244 -2.41 10.12 -22.15
C VAL A 244 -3.45 10.83 -21.27
N CYS A 245 -4.74 10.63 -21.52
CA CYS A 245 -5.80 11.19 -20.68
C CYS A 245 -5.70 10.71 -19.23
N ALA A 246 -5.35 9.44 -18.98
CA ALA A 246 -5.16 8.91 -17.64
C ALA A 246 -3.95 9.51 -16.91
N VAL A 247 -2.83 9.72 -17.62
CA VAL A 247 -1.65 10.42 -17.07
C VAL A 247 -2.00 11.86 -16.71
N LEU A 248 -2.71 12.57 -17.58
CA LEU A 248 -3.18 13.93 -17.31
C LEU A 248 -4.15 13.96 -16.11
N LEU A 249 -5.08 13.01 -16.04
CA LEU A 249 -6.02 12.89 -14.93
C LEU A 249 -5.29 12.66 -13.59
N ALA A 250 -4.29 11.76 -13.57
CA ALA A 250 -3.45 11.54 -12.41
C ALA A 250 -2.68 12.81 -12.02
N ALA A 251 -2.06 13.49 -12.99
CA ALA A 251 -1.30 14.73 -12.73
C ALA A 251 -2.20 15.85 -12.19
N ILE A 252 -3.39 16.03 -12.74
CA ILE A 252 -4.39 17.02 -12.27
C ILE A 252 -4.82 16.67 -10.84
N GLY A 253 -5.15 15.40 -10.57
CA GLY A 253 -5.52 14.95 -9.22
C GLY A 253 -4.43 15.22 -8.20
N LEU A 254 -3.18 14.87 -8.52
CA LEU A 254 -2.04 15.07 -7.62
C LEU A 254 -1.74 16.55 -7.41
N TRP A 255 -1.75 17.36 -8.47
CA TRP A 255 -1.57 18.79 -8.36
C TRP A 255 -2.68 19.43 -7.51
N TRP A 256 -3.94 19.06 -7.71
CA TRP A 256 -5.05 19.55 -6.90
C TRP A 256 -4.93 19.12 -5.45
N PHE A 257 -4.57 17.86 -5.18
CA PHE A 257 -4.30 17.38 -3.82
C PHE A 257 -3.23 18.24 -3.12
N TYR A 258 -2.14 18.56 -3.83
CA TYR A 258 -1.07 19.41 -3.32
C TYR A 258 -1.57 20.81 -2.92
N GLN A 259 -2.39 21.45 -3.77
CA GLN A 259 -2.90 22.79 -3.49
C GLN A 259 -3.75 22.81 -2.21
N ILE A 260 -4.64 21.82 -2.03
CA ILE A 260 -5.47 21.74 -0.83
C ILE A 260 -4.61 21.45 0.41
N ALA A 261 -3.70 20.47 0.33
CA ALA A 261 -2.86 20.11 1.46
C ALA A 261 -1.96 21.28 1.91
N LYS A 262 -1.40 22.03 0.96
CA LYS A 262 -0.59 23.22 1.26
C LYS A 262 -1.40 24.34 1.88
N ARG A 263 -2.63 24.56 1.39
CA ARG A 263 -3.53 25.58 1.95
C ARG A 263 -3.89 25.24 3.39
N ASP A 264 -4.29 24.00 3.65
CA ASP A 264 -4.66 23.54 4.99
C ASP A 264 -3.46 23.62 5.97
N GLU A 265 -2.24 23.32 5.52
CA GLU A 265 -1.02 23.50 6.32
C GLU A 265 -0.79 24.99 6.66
N THR A 266 -1.00 25.89 5.71
CA THR A 266 -0.82 27.34 5.91
C THR A 266 -1.87 27.89 6.89
N GLU A 267 -3.14 27.54 6.72
CA GLU A 267 -4.24 27.95 7.60
C GLU A 267 -4.02 27.47 9.04
N HIS A 268 -3.50 26.26 9.24
CA HIS A 268 -3.17 25.74 10.56
C HIS A 268 -2.03 26.50 11.23
N LEU A 269 -0.98 26.85 10.48
CA LEU A 269 0.16 27.63 10.99
C LEU A 269 -0.26 29.06 11.36
N GLU A 270 -1.15 29.68 10.58
CA GLU A 270 -1.68 31.02 10.88
C GLU A 270 -2.53 31.02 12.16
N ALA A 271 -3.39 30.01 12.34
CA ALA A 271 -4.24 29.86 13.52
C ALA A 271 -3.45 29.63 14.83
N GLU A 272 -2.27 29.01 14.77
CA GLU A 272 -1.39 28.82 15.94
C GLU A 272 -0.69 30.12 16.37
N VAL A 273 -0.44 31.06 15.46
CA VAL A 273 0.30 32.30 15.71
C VAL A 273 -0.61 33.45 16.20
N GLU A 274 -1.89 33.43 15.82
CA GLU A 274 -2.86 34.48 16.17
C GLU A 274 -3.17 34.65 17.68
N PRO A 275 -3.25 33.59 18.52
CA PRO A 275 -3.54 33.77 19.95
C PRO A 275 -2.42 34.47 20.75
N GLU A 276 -1.19 34.60 20.23
CA GLU A 276 -0.09 35.31 20.92
C GLU A 276 -0.10 36.84 20.72
N ARG A 277 -0.91 37.39 19.81
CA ARG A 277 -0.95 38.85 19.53
C ARG A 277 -2.00 39.62 20.34
N HIS A 278 -2.76 38.93 21.18
CA HIS A 278 -3.84 39.52 21.98
C HIS A 278 -3.63 39.38 23.50
N CYS A 279 -2.40 39.09 23.95
CA CYS A 279 -1.98 39.23 25.35
C CYS A 279 -1.04 40.41 25.55
#